data_AF-A0A8C0QB44-F1
#
_entry.id   AF-A0A8C0QB44-F1
#
_cell.length_a   1.000
_cell.length_b   1.000
_cell.length_c   1.000
_cell.angle_alpha   90.00
_cell.angle_beta   90.00
_cell.angle_gamma   90.00
#
_symmetry.space_group_name_H-M   'P 1'
#
loop_
_entity.id
_entity.type
_entity.pdbx_description
1 polymer ?
#
loop_
_entity_poly.entity_id
_entity_poly.type
_entity_poly.pdbx_seq_one_letter_code
_entity_poly.pdbx_strand_id
1 'polypeptide(L)'
;MRSCAYREQVRGAGDITGRSGGGAGGGSSPYPHPHPHTPLRSGARPGGGASVEPPAGQQQRAGFRASATRGTDMAHERPASALEPELVQRLLLSCQEAKKSAYCPYSHFPVGAAILTQDGRIFSGCNIENVCYPLGVCAERTAIQKAISEGHREFRAIAISSDLQDDFISPCGACRQFMREFGSNWVVYMTKPDGTYVVSTVLELLPAPFGSIGWQKVQ
;
A
#
# COMPACT_ATOMS: atom_id res chain seq x y z
N MET A 1 23.04 17.29 18.01
CA MET A 1 24.11 16.48 17.36
C MET A 1 25.28 16.33 18.34
N ARG A 2 25.33 15.22 19.08
CA ARG A 2 26.53 14.78 19.79
C ARG A 2 26.77 13.33 19.41
N SER A 3 27.84 13.15 18.65
CA SER A 3 28.39 11.88 18.20
C SER A 3 28.89 11.09 19.39
N CYS A 4 28.41 9.86 19.58
CA CYS A 4 29.03 8.87 20.44
C CYS A 4 29.94 8.01 19.54
N ALA A 5 31.19 8.45 19.37
CA ALA A 5 32.23 7.66 18.74
C ALA A 5 32.85 6.75 19.81
N TYR A 6 32.58 5.45 19.72
CA TYR A 6 33.29 4.43 20.47
C TYR A 6 34.65 4.19 19.78
N ARG A 7 35.70 4.78 20.35
CA ARG A 7 37.09 4.43 20.06
C ARG A 7 37.42 3.17 20.85
N GLU A 8 37.77 2.10 20.16
CA GLU A 8 38.67 1.09 20.70
C GLU A 8 39.83 0.85 19.72
N GLN A 9 40.99 0.75 20.33
CA GLN A 9 42.31 0.97 19.77
C GLN A 9 43.03 -0.38 19.83
N VAL A 10 43.14 -1.09 18.70
CA VAL A 10 44.10 -2.19 18.57
C VAL A 10 45.21 -1.74 17.64
N ARG A 11 46.37 -1.56 18.26
CA ARG A 11 47.66 -1.26 17.64
C ARG A 11 48.12 -2.43 16.78
N GLY A 12 48.68 -2.14 15.62
CA GLY A 12 49.36 -3.14 14.79
C GLY A 12 49.75 -2.55 13.44
N ALA A 13 50.74 -1.66 13.44
CA ALA A 13 51.39 -1.18 12.23
C ALA A 13 52.28 -2.30 11.65
N GLY A 14 52.08 -2.60 10.38
CA GLY A 14 52.96 -3.39 9.53
C GLY A 14 52.72 -2.95 8.10
N ASP A 15 53.53 -2.02 7.64
CA ASP A 15 53.53 -1.49 6.28
C ASP A 15 54.34 -2.40 5.35
N ILE A 16 54.16 -2.20 4.04
CA ILE A 16 54.97 -2.59 2.88
C ILE A 16 54.50 -3.73 1.92
N THR A 17 53.97 -3.26 0.79
CA THR A 17 54.28 -3.60 -0.61
C THR A 17 54.24 -5.05 -1.13
N GLY A 18 53.38 -5.27 -2.14
CA GLY A 18 53.79 -5.96 -3.37
C GLY A 18 52.97 -7.17 -3.84
N ARG A 19 52.62 -7.12 -5.14
CA ARG A 19 52.31 -8.22 -6.10
C ARG A 19 50.91 -8.86 -6.16
N SER A 20 50.24 -8.55 -7.29
CA SER A 20 49.70 -9.46 -8.32
C SER A 20 49.28 -10.89 -7.95
N GLY A 21 48.02 -11.23 -8.21
CA GLY A 21 47.55 -12.61 -8.35
C GLY A 21 46.03 -12.68 -8.48
N GLY A 22 45.54 -13.21 -9.59
CA GLY A 22 44.11 -13.40 -9.84
C GLY A 22 43.45 -14.46 -8.95
N GLY A 23 42.13 -14.41 -8.88
CA GLY A 23 41.31 -15.43 -8.23
C GLY A 23 39.84 -15.04 -8.24
N ALA A 24 39.05 -15.74 -9.04
CA ALA A 24 37.60 -15.74 -8.96
C ALA A 24 37.16 -16.18 -7.55
N GLY A 25 36.29 -15.40 -6.91
CA GLY A 25 35.70 -15.72 -5.61
C GLY A 25 34.26 -15.26 -5.58
N GLY A 26 33.33 -16.21 -5.66
CA GLY A 26 31.90 -15.97 -5.52
C GLY A 26 31.58 -15.36 -4.16
N GLY A 27 30.90 -14.22 -4.16
CA GLY A 27 30.37 -13.60 -2.95
C GLY A 27 29.23 -14.44 -2.40
N SER A 28 29.50 -15.15 -1.31
CA SER A 28 28.49 -15.79 -0.46
C SER A 28 27.64 -14.71 0.20
N SER A 29 26.32 -14.75 -0.06
CA SER A 29 25.32 -13.96 0.68
C SER A 29 25.46 -14.21 2.18
N PRO A 30 25.40 -13.17 3.04
CA PRO A 30 25.55 -13.31 4.50
C PRO A 30 24.32 -13.93 5.19
N TYR A 31 23.26 -14.28 4.45
CA TYR A 31 22.06 -14.87 5.02
C TYR A 31 22.06 -16.40 4.87
N PRO A 32 21.96 -17.16 5.97
CA PRO A 32 21.86 -18.62 5.87
C PRO A 32 20.57 -19.02 5.13
N HIS A 33 20.69 -19.94 4.19
CA HIS A 33 19.54 -20.56 3.53
C HIS A 33 18.66 -21.30 4.56
N PRO A 34 17.33 -21.19 4.48
CA PRO A 34 16.45 -21.89 5.42
C PRO A 34 16.60 -23.42 5.25
N HIS A 35 16.80 -24.13 6.37
CA HIS A 35 16.81 -25.58 6.42
C HIS A 35 15.45 -26.16 5.97
N PRO A 36 15.42 -27.36 5.35
CA PRO A 36 14.17 -27.97 4.92
C PRO A 36 13.26 -28.26 6.13
N HIS A 37 12.06 -27.69 6.11
CA HIS A 37 11.04 -27.91 7.14
C HIS A 37 10.60 -29.38 7.17
N THR A 38 10.64 -29.97 8.37
CA THR A 38 10.02 -31.26 8.66
C THR A 38 8.49 -31.14 8.52
N PRO A 39 7.80 -32.03 7.78
CA PRO A 39 6.36 -31.91 7.59
C PRO A 39 5.62 -32.18 8.92
N LEU A 40 4.73 -31.25 9.29
CA LEU A 40 3.79 -31.40 10.39
C LEU A 40 2.81 -32.55 10.07
N ARG A 41 2.76 -33.52 10.99
CA ARG A 41 1.91 -34.71 10.90
C ARG A 41 0.43 -34.31 10.91
N SER A 42 -0.32 -34.75 9.90
CA SER A 42 -1.76 -34.54 9.76
C SER A 42 -2.53 -35.24 10.87
N GLY A 43 -3.05 -34.46 11.82
CA GLY A 43 -4.05 -34.93 12.78
C GLY A 43 -5.43 -34.87 12.16
N ALA A 44 -6.01 -36.04 11.87
CA ALA A 44 -7.39 -36.19 11.45
C ALA A 44 -8.35 -35.67 12.54
N ARG A 45 -9.29 -34.78 12.16
CA ARG A 45 -10.46 -34.46 12.99
C ARG A 45 -11.62 -35.38 12.58
N PRO A 46 -12.29 -36.06 13.53
CA PRO A 46 -13.47 -36.85 13.21
C PRO A 46 -14.67 -35.94 12.91
N GLY A 47 -15.50 -36.38 11.96
CA GLY A 47 -16.69 -35.67 11.50
C GLY A 47 -17.86 -35.71 12.46
N GLY A 48 -18.80 -34.79 12.22
CA GLY A 48 -20.11 -34.73 12.87
C GLY A 48 -20.93 -33.62 12.25
N GLY A 49 -21.78 -33.97 11.29
CA GLY A 49 -22.75 -33.06 10.69
C GLY A 49 -23.97 -32.87 11.58
N ALA A 50 -24.53 -31.67 11.56
CA ALA A 50 -25.92 -31.42 11.92
C ALA A 50 -26.40 -30.18 11.15
N SER A 51 -27.13 -30.43 10.07
CA SER A 51 -27.93 -29.42 9.37
C SER A 51 -29.05 -28.98 10.30
N VAL A 52 -29.14 -27.68 10.60
CA VAL A 52 -30.26 -27.11 11.36
C VAL A 52 -31.08 -26.26 10.41
N GLU A 53 -32.27 -26.74 10.05
CA GLU A 53 -33.28 -25.95 9.34
C GLU A 53 -33.95 -24.96 10.33
N PRO A 54 -34.22 -23.71 9.91
CA PRO A 54 -34.97 -22.78 10.74
C PRO A 54 -36.49 -23.03 10.67
N PRO A 55 -37.24 -22.77 11.76
CA PRO A 55 -38.68 -23.01 11.80
C PRO A 55 -39.48 -21.96 11.02
N ALA A 56 -40.58 -22.42 10.41
CA ALA A 56 -41.55 -21.63 9.70
C ALA A 56 -42.30 -20.66 10.63
N GLY A 57 -42.05 -19.36 10.47
CA GLY A 57 -42.72 -18.26 11.17
C GLY A 57 -43.49 -17.35 10.20
N GLN A 58 -44.81 -17.35 10.38
CA GLN A 58 -45.86 -16.48 9.83
C GLN A 58 -45.43 -15.18 9.11
N GLN A 59 -45.76 -15.10 7.81
CA GLN A 59 -45.84 -13.85 7.06
C GLN A 59 -47.15 -13.12 7.39
N GLN A 60 -47.06 -12.05 8.16
CA GLN A 60 -48.08 -11.01 8.21
C GLN A 60 -47.69 -9.85 7.30
N ARG A 61 -48.58 -9.57 6.35
CA ARG A 61 -48.54 -8.44 5.42
C ARG A 61 -48.59 -7.12 6.18
N ALA A 62 -47.63 -6.24 5.94
CA ALA A 62 -47.78 -4.81 6.15
C ALA A 62 -47.43 -4.10 4.83
N GLY A 63 -48.46 -3.56 4.17
CA GLY A 63 -48.30 -2.78 2.95
C GLY A 63 -47.62 -1.46 3.25
N PHE A 64 -46.40 -1.27 2.74
CA PHE A 64 -45.74 0.02 2.75
C PHE A 64 -46.24 0.81 1.53
N ARG A 65 -47.14 1.77 1.78
CA ARG A 65 -47.57 2.75 0.77
C ARG A 65 -46.35 3.61 0.39
N ALA A 66 -45.96 3.56 -0.88
CA ALA A 66 -44.99 4.48 -1.44
C ALA A 66 -45.50 5.92 -1.31
N SER A 67 -44.88 6.71 -0.43
CA SER A 67 -45.07 8.15 -0.38
C SER A 67 -44.03 8.79 -1.31
N ALA A 68 -44.50 9.36 -2.41
CA ALA A 68 -43.69 10.12 -3.35
C ALA A 68 -43.30 11.47 -2.73
N THR A 69 -42.11 11.54 -2.13
CA THR A 69 -41.47 12.83 -1.83
C THR A 69 -40.69 13.30 -3.05
N ARG A 70 -41.26 14.28 -3.77
CA ARG A 70 -40.50 15.21 -4.61
C ARG A 70 -39.55 15.98 -3.70
N GLY A 71 -38.27 15.95 -4.00
CA GLY A 71 -37.27 16.66 -3.21
C GLY A 71 -35.90 16.58 -3.86
N THR A 72 -35.64 17.59 -4.69
CA THR A 72 -34.32 18.13 -5.08
C THR A 72 -33.30 17.12 -5.61
N ASP A 73 -33.05 17.21 -6.91
CA ASP A 73 -31.78 16.84 -7.54
C ASP A 73 -30.62 17.37 -6.69
N MET A 74 -30.08 16.50 -5.82
CA MET A 74 -28.76 16.67 -5.25
C MET A 74 -27.83 16.31 -6.39
N ALA A 75 -27.53 17.31 -7.22
CA ALA A 75 -26.42 17.25 -8.15
C ALA A 75 -25.22 16.71 -7.39
N HIS A 76 -24.83 15.48 -7.69
CA HIS A 76 -23.60 14.90 -7.22
C HIS A 76 -22.48 15.74 -7.86
N GLU A 77 -21.97 16.73 -7.11
CA GLU A 77 -20.82 17.52 -7.52
C GLU A 77 -19.70 16.52 -7.85
N ARG A 78 -19.37 16.42 -9.14
CA ARG A 78 -18.20 15.69 -9.64
C ARG A 78 -16.99 16.13 -8.82
N PRO A 79 -16.17 15.22 -8.28
CA PRO A 79 -15.05 15.64 -7.44
C PRO A 79 -14.11 16.55 -8.23
N ALA A 80 -13.54 17.52 -7.50
CA ALA A 80 -12.58 18.52 -7.90
C ALA A 80 -11.74 18.11 -9.14
N SER A 81 -11.98 18.82 -10.23
CA SER A 81 -11.28 18.82 -11.54
C SER A 81 -10.60 17.51 -11.96
N ALA A 82 -11.17 16.87 -12.99
CA ALA A 82 -10.50 15.81 -13.75
C ALA A 82 -9.03 16.21 -14.02
N LEU A 83 -8.09 15.36 -13.60
CA LEU A 83 -6.67 15.59 -13.85
C LEU A 83 -6.43 15.64 -15.36
N GLU A 84 -5.50 16.50 -15.77
CA GLU A 84 -5.06 16.56 -17.16
C GLU A 84 -4.59 15.16 -17.63
N PRO A 85 -4.98 14.69 -18.83
CA PRO A 85 -4.63 13.35 -19.29
C PRO A 85 -3.13 13.03 -19.25
N GLU A 86 -2.29 14.02 -19.57
CA GLU A 86 -0.84 13.89 -19.49
C GLU A 86 -0.32 13.64 -18.07
N LEU A 87 -0.94 14.28 -17.07
CA LEU A 87 -0.59 14.04 -15.66
C LEU A 87 -1.01 12.64 -15.22
N VAL A 88 -2.19 12.18 -15.65
CA VAL A 88 -2.63 10.80 -15.38
C VAL A 88 -1.65 9.81 -15.97
N GLN A 89 -1.26 9.99 -17.24
CA GLN A 89 -0.28 9.11 -17.89
C GLN A 89 1.06 9.11 -17.16
N ARG A 90 1.58 10.28 -16.76
CA ARG A 90 2.81 10.37 -15.97
C ARG A 90 2.69 9.63 -14.64
N LEU A 91 1.54 9.72 -13.96
CA LEU A 91 1.30 9.05 -12.70
C LEU A 91 1.28 7.52 -12.86
N LEU A 92 0.58 7.02 -13.88
CA LEU A 92 0.50 5.60 -14.21
C LEU A 92 1.88 5.01 -14.58
N LEU A 93 2.64 5.71 -15.42
CA LEU A 93 4.00 5.28 -15.76
C LEU A 93 4.93 5.29 -14.53
N SER A 94 4.80 6.29 -13.67
CA SER A 94 5.61 6.41 -12.46
C SER A 94 5.34 5.30 -11.46
N CYS A 95 4.08 4.88 -11.26
CA CYS A 95 3.79 3.79 -10.33
C CYS A 95 4.23 2.43 -10.89
N GLN A 96 4.13 2.22 -12.22
CA GLN A 96 4.65 1.03 -12.89
C GLN A 96 6.17 0.93 -12.78
N GLU A 97 6.88 2.05 -12.95
CA GLU A 97 8.33 2.09 -12.80
C GLU A 97 8.74 1.81 -11.34
N ALA A 98 8.05 2.43 -10.38
CA ALA A 98 8.33 2.26 -8.96
C ALA A 98 8.26 0.79 -8.51
N LYS A 99 7.33 0.02 -9.08
CA LYS A 99 7.15 -1.42 -8.80
C LYS A 99 8.43 -2.22 -9.00
N LYS A 100 9.29 -1.83 -9.96
CA LYS A 100 10.56 -2.52 -10.24
C LYS A 100 11.57 -2.46 -9.08
N SER A 101 11.40 -1.50 -8.17
CA SER A 101 12.25 -1.35 -6.98
C SER A 101 11.69 -2.05 -5.75
N ALA A 102 10.58 -2.77 -5.85
CA ALA A 102 9.96 -3.47 -4.73
C ALA A 102 10.93 -4.46 -4.08
N TYR A 103 11.05 -4.40 -2.75
CA TYR A 103 11.72 -5.42 -1.97
C TYR A 103 10.67 -6.34 -1.38
N CYS A 104 10.33 -7.40 -2.12
CA CYS A 104 9.28 -8.34 -1.73
C CYS A 104 9.69 -9.81 -1.87
N PRO A 105 10.80 -10.24 -1.22
CA PRO A 105 11.29 -11.61 -1.35
C PRO A 105 10.42 -12.65 -0.65
N TYR A 106 9.44 -12.25 0.18
CA TYR A 106 8.60 -13.16 0.94
C TYR A 106 7.27 -13.41 0.23
N SER A 107 6.59 -12.36 -0.24
CA SER A 107 5.34 -12.52 -0.99
C SER A 107 5.54 -12.75 -2.48
N HIS A 108 6.67 -12.30 -3.05
CA HIS A 108 6.87 -12.18 -4.49
C HIS A 108 5.78 -11.38 -5.20
N PHE A 109 5.16 -10.43 -4.47
CA PHE A 109 4.08 -9.59 -4.97
C PHE A 109 4.55 -8.12 -5.02
N PRO A 110 5.15 -7.68 -6.14
CA PRO A 110 5.66 -6.32 -6.24
C PRO A 110 4.51 -5.34 -6.45
N VAL A 111 4.52 -4.26 -5.68
CA VAL A 111 3.56 -3.16 -5.75
C VAL A 111 4.32 -1.85 -5.88
N GLY A 112 3.92 -1.01 -6.82
CA GLY A 112 4.42 0.34 -6.99
C GLY A 112 3.31 1.37 -6.83
N ALA A 113 3.65 2.53 -6.28
CA ALA A 113 2.73 3.65 -6.13
C ALA A 113 3.41 4.96 -6.56
N ALA A 114 2.61 5.89 -7.07
CA ALA A 114 3.05 7.24 -7.38
C ALA A 114 1.99 8.25 -6.94
N ILE A 115 2.38 9.23 -6.13
CA ILE A 115 1.49 10.27 -5.60
C ILE A 115 1.80 11.62 -6.22
N LEU A 116 0.75 12.32 -6.64
CA LEU A 116 0.75 13.66 -7.20
C LEU A 116 0.38 14.67 -6.11
N THR A 117 1.26 15.63 -5.87
CA THR A 117 1.05 16.74 -4.94
C THR A 117 0.26 17.87 -5.57
N GLN A 118 -0.21 18.80 -4.74
CA GLN A 118 -0.95 19.98 -5.20
C GLN A 118 -0.14 20.87 -6.17
N ASP A 119 1.17 20.98 -5.96
CA ASP A 119 2.11 21.73 -6.80
C ASP A 119 2.60 20.95 -8.04
N GLY A 120 2.07 19.74 -8.30
CA GLY A 120 2.34 18.98 -9.52
C GLY A 120 3.58 18.08 -9.48
N ARG A 121 4.22 17.93 -8.31
CA ARG A 121 5.35 17.02 -8.11
C ARG A 121 4.86 15.59 -7.94
N ILE A 122 5.64 14.63 -8.43
CA ILE A 122 5.33 13.20 -8.30
C ILE A 122 6.37 12.53 -7.41
N PHE A 123 5.90 11.79 -6.42
CA PHE A 123 6.71 10.93 -5.56
C PHE A 123 6.34 9.48 -5.76
N SER A 124 7.33 8.63 -6.01
CA SER A 124 7.16 7.20 -6.16
C SER A 124 7.56 6.42 -4.91
N GLY A 125 6.96 5.25 -4.74
CA GLY A 125 7.28 4.30 -3.67
C GLY A 125 6.94 2.87 -4.10
N CYS A 126 7.50 1.91 -3.39
CA CYS A 126 7.23 0.48 -3.58
C CYS A 126 7.03 -0.20 -2.22
N ASN A 127 6.48 -1.42 -2.22
CA ASN A 127 6.42 -2.22 -1.01
C ASN A 127 7.82 -2.69 -0.60
N ILE A 128 8.09 -2.62 0.70
CA ILE A 128 9.34 -3.06 1.31
C ILE A 128 8.98 -4.00 2.44
N GLU A 129 9.29 -5.27 2.25
CA GLU A 129 8.99 -6.33 3.20
C GLU A 129 10.09 -6.52 4.23
N ASN A 130 9.78 -7.29 5.25
CA ASN A 130 10.71 -7.67 6.30
C ASN A 130 10.39 -9.09 6.76
N VAL A 131 11.40 -9.80 7.26
CA VAL A 131 11.22 -11.15 7.85
C VAL A 131 10.18 -11.15 8.97
N CYS A 132 10.12 -10.07 9.74
CA CYS A 132 9.00 -9.80 10.64
C CYS A 132 7.89 -9.11 9.86
N TYR A 133 6.93 -9.89 9.36
CA TYR A 133 5.90 -9.43 8.40
C TYR A 133 5.17 -8.13 8.81
N PRO A 134 4.82 -7.91 10.09
CA PRO A 134 4.17 -6.65 10.50
C PRO A 134 5.01 -5.38 10.33
N LEU A 135 6.33 -5.50 10.16
CA LEU A 135 7.22 -4.36 9.92
C LEU A 135 7.28 -3.92 8.45
N GLY A 136 6.68 -4.71 7.55
CA GLY A 136 6.60 -4.34 6.14
C GLY A 136 5.79 -3.06 5.90
N VAL A 137 6.13 -2.33 4.84
CA VAL A 137 5.44 -1.12 4.42
C VAL A 137 4.94 -1.27 2.97
N CYS A 138 3.71 -0.80 2.73
CA CYS A 138 3.10 -0.85 1.40
C CYS A 138 3.58 0.31 0.53
N ALA A 139 3.48 0.15 -0.79
CA ALA A 139 3.94 1.13 -1.76
C ALA A 139 3.33 2.52 -1.58
N GLU A 140 2.03 2.59 -1.27
CA GLU A 140 1.29 3.82 -1.07
C GLU A 140 1.85 4.59 0.11
N ARG A 141 2.08 3.90 1.23
CA ARG A 141 2.66 4.51 2.45
C ARG A 141 4.09 4.97 2.19
N THR A 142 4.91 4.20 1.47
CA THR A 142 6.26 4.61 1.06
C THR A 142 6.23 5.90 0.24
N ALA A 143 5.37 5.99 -0.77
CA ALA A 143 5.25 7.17 -1.63
C ALA A 143 4.77 8.41 -0.85
N ILE A 144 3.74 8.26 -0.02
CA ILE A 144 3.19 9.34 0.80
C ILE A 144 4.22 9.81 1.84
N GLN A 145 4.88 8.87 2.55
CA GLN A 145 5.91 9.20 3.55
C GLN A 145 7.05 10.00 2.92
N LYS A 146 7.48 9.64 1.71
CA LYS A 146 8.50 10.39 0.96
C LYS A 146 8.04 11.82 0.62
N ALA A 147 6.81 11.97 0.12
CA ALA A 147 6.28 13.30 -0.17
C ALA A 147 6.21 14.19 1.09
N ILE A 148 5.76 13.61 2.22
CA ILE A 148 5.66 14.30 3.51
C ILE A 148 7.03 14.70 4.05
N SER A 149 8.02 13.80 3.99
CA SER A 149 9.37 14.10 4.48
C SER A 149 10.05 15.19 3.67
N GLU A 150 9.65 15.38 2.41
CA GLU A 150 10.07 16.48 1.54
C GLU A 150 9.17 17.72 1.62
N GLY A 151 8.23 17.78 2.57
CA GLY A 151 7.43 18.97 2.87
C GLY A 151 6.07 19.07 2.17
N HIS A 152 5.66 18.06 1.40
CA HIS A 152 4.38 18.06 0.68
C HIS A 152 3.31 17.31 1.46
N ARG A 153 2.22 17.99 1.82
CA ARG A 153 1.10 17.42 2.61
C ARG A 153 -0.28 17.55 1.96
N GLU A 154 -0.32 18.14 0.77
CA GLU A 154 -1.55 18.32 -0.02
C GLU A 154 -1.42 17.49 -1.30
N PHE A 155 -2.40 16.63 -1.54
CA PHE A 155 -2.35 15.63 -2.61
C PHE A 155 -3.58 15.72 -3.50
N ARG A 156 -3.36 15.49 -4.80
CA ARG A 156 -4.42 15.49 -5.82
C ARG A 156 -4.81 14.07 -6.21
N ALA A 157 -3.83 13.17 -6.32
CA ALA A 157 -4.07 11.79 -6.70
C ALA A 157 -2.93 10.85 -6.34
N ILE A 158 -3.22 9.55 -6.31
CA ILE A 158 -2.23 8.47 -6.25
C ILE A 158 -2.61 7.37 -7.25
N ALA A 159 -1.63 6.80 -7.94
CA ALA A 159 -1.80 5.59 -8.75
C ALA A 159 -1.05 4.42 -8.13
N ILE A 160 -1.62 3.22 -8.23
CA ILE A 160 -1.10 1.98 -7.64
C ILE A 160 -1.04 0.92 -8.73
N SER A 161 0.09 0.22 -8.84
CA SER A 161 0.31 -0.88 -9.79
C SER A 161 0.80 -2.15 -9.09
N SER A 162 0.44 -3.31 -9.63
CA SER A 162 0.94 -4.63 -9.21
C SER A 162 1.11 -5.55 -10.42
N ASP A 163 1.41 -6.83 -10.21
CA ASP A 163 1.42 -7.88 -11.24
C ASP A 163 0.10 -8.66 -11.33
N LEU A 164 -0.93 -8.26 -10.57
CA LEU A 164 -2.25 -8.89 -10.61
C LEU A 164 -2.94 -8.63 -11.95
N GLN A 165 -3.10 -9.66 -12.79
CA GLN A 165 -3.66 -9.51 -14.14
C GLN A 165 -5.20 -9.41 -14.13
N ASP A 166 -5.86 -10.26 -13.34
CA ASP A 166 -7.30 -10.45 -13.44
C ASP A 166 -8.13 -9.41 -12.67
N ASP A 167 -7.50 -8.62 -11.78
CA ASP A 167 -8.18 -7.65 -10.94
C ASP A 167 -7.37 -6.36 -10.73
N PHE A 168 -8.04 -5.28 -10.36
CA PHE A 168 -7.41 -3.99 -10.08
C PHE A 168 -6.76 -4.02 -8.69
N ILE A 169 -5.53 -3.52 -8.57
CA ILE A 169 -4.87 -3.46 -7.25
C ILE A 169 -5.53 -2.39 -6.36
N SER A 170 -6.21 -2.85 -5.31
CA SER A 170 -6.85 -1.96 -4.34
C SER A 170 -5.94 -1.68 -3.14
N PRO A 171 -5.89 -0.44 -2.62
CA PRO A 171 -5.11 -0.15 -1.42
C PRO A 171 -5.69 -0.88 -0.20
N CYS A 172 -4.82 -1.37 0.67
CA CYS A 172 -5.25 -2.03 1.90
C CYS A 172 -5.85 -1.03 2.90
N GLY A 173 -6.60 -1.51 3.90
CA GLY A 173 -7.27 -0.66 4.88
C GLY A 173 -6.31 0.31 5.62
N ALA A 174 -5.09 -0.13 5.92
CA ALA A 174 -4.07 0.72 6.54
C ALA A 174 -3.63 1.86 5.61
N CYS A 175 -3.45 1.60 4.33
CA CYS A 175 -3.12 2.64 3.34
C CYS A 175 -4.28 3.62 3.16
N ARG A 176 -5.53 3.15 3.11
CA ARG A 176 -6.71 4.02 3.03
C ARG A 176 -6.81 4.96 4.24
N GLN A 177 -6.61 4.44 5.45
CA GLN A 177 -6.59 5.25 6.67
C GLN A 177 -5.43 6.25 6.67
N PHE A 178 -4.26 5.84 6.18
CA PHE A 178 -3.08 6.72 6.05
C PHE A 178 -3.32 7.84 5.04
N MET A 179 -3.94 7.55 3.89
CA MET A 179 -4.33 8.56 2.89
C MET A 179 -5.30 9.59 3.47
N ARG A 180 -6.32 9.11 4.19
CA ARG A 180 -7.38 9.93 4.80
C ARG A 180 -6.86 10.98 5.77
N GLU A 181 -5.70 10.75 6.39
CA GLU A 181 -5.04 11.71 7.29
C GLU A 181 -4.71 13.04 6.58
N PHE A 182 -4.50 12.99 5.25
CA PHE A 182 -4.11 14.11 4.39
C PHE A 182 -5.25 14.57 3.46
N GLY A 183 -6.50 14.29 3.85
CA GLY A 183 -7.70 14.65 3.09
C GLY A 183 -8.43 13.43 2.52
N SER A 184 -9.69 13.63 2.14
CA SER A 184 -10.58 12.56 1.66
C SER A 184 -11.03 12.70 0.21
N ASN A 185 -10.84 13.88 -0.39
CA ASN A 185 -11.46 14.23 -1.68
C ASN A 185 -10.49 14.11 -2.88
N TRP A 186 -9.36 13.42 -2.67
CA TRP A 186 -8.37 13.19 -3.71
C TRP A 186 -8.48 11.76 -4.27
N VAL A 187 -7.89 11.57 -5.44
CA VAL A 187 -8.22 10.46 -6.34
C VAL A 187 -7.25 9.29 -6.20
N VAL A 188 -7.76 8.07 -6.26
CA VAL A 188 -6.97 6.82 -6.26
C VAL A 188 -7.21 6.08 -7.58
N TYR A 189 -6.14 5.89 -8.36
CA TYR A 189 -6.12 5.07 -9.57
C TYR A 189 -5.63 3.67 -9.22
N MET A 190 -6.53 2.69 -9.31
CA MET A 190 -6.25 1.28 -9.08
C MET A 190 -6.07 0.61 -10.45
N THR A 191 -4.84 0.21 -10.79
CA THR A 191 -4.50 -0.19 -12.16
C THR A 191 -4.41 -1.70 -12.33
N LYS A 192 -4.46 -2.13 -13.59
CA LYS A 192 -4.04 -3.45 -14.07
C LYS A 192 -2.76 -3.35 -14.90
N PRO A 193 -2.03 -4.46 -15.10
CA PRO A 193 -0.84 -4.50 -15.97
C PRO A 193 -1.09 -4.10 -17.42
N ASP A 194 -2.31 -4.31 -17.93
CA ASP A 194 -2.73 -3.92 -19.29
C ASP A 194 -2.93 -2.41 -19.47
N GLY A 195 -2.75 -1.62 -18.41
CA GLY A 195 -2.91 -0.17 -18.40
C GLY A 195 -4.33 0.30 -18.14
N THR A 196 -5.31 -0.61 -18.04
CA THR A 196 -6.66 -0.25 -17.59
C THR A 196 -6.64 0.09 -16.10
N TYR A 197 -7.59 0.92 -15.67
CA TYR A 197 -7.71 1.32 -14.28
C TYR A 197 -9.14 1.66 -13.92
N VAL A 198 -9.44 1.55 -12.64
CA VAL A 198 -10.64 2.14 -12.03
C VAL A 198 -10.22 3.29 -11.12
N VAL A 199 -11.14 4.22 -10.94
CA VAL A 199 -10.91 5.46 -10.22
C VAL A 199 -11.90 5.53 -9.07
N SER A 200 -11.41 5.91 -7.89
CA SER A 200 -12.25 6.16 -6.72
C SER A 200 -11.64 7.28 -5.88
N THR A 201 -12.43 7.93 -5.04
CA THR A 201 -11.90 8.87 -4.05
C THR A 201 -11.47 8.14 -2.78
N VAL A 202 -10.60 8.77 -1.97
CA VAL A 202 -10.25 8.23 -0.64
C VAL A 202 -11.51 8.05 0.23
N LEU A 203 -12.49 8.96 0.13
CA LEU A 203 -13.75 8.88 0.87
C LEU A 203 -14.60 7.66 0.48
N GLU A 204 -14.70 7.36 -0.81
CA GLU A 204 -15.41 6.18 -1.31
C GLU A 204 -14.74 4.87 -0.86
N LEU A 205 -13.41 4.85 -0.85
CA LEU A 205 -12.63 3.70 -0.40
C LEU A 205 -12.70 3.49 1.13
N LEU A 206 -12.97 4.53 1.90
CA LEU A 206 -13.06 4.48 3.36
C LEU A 206 -14.26 5.30 3.88
N PRO A 207 -15.49 4.77 3.74
CA PRO A 207 -16.69 5.45 4.21
C PRO A 207 -16.71 5.56 5.74
N ALA A 208 -17.27 6.67 6.25
CA ALA A 208 -17.34 6.98 7.69
C ALA A 208 -15.99 6.80 8.42
N PRO A 209 -14.90 7.44 7.96
CA PRO A 209 -13.56 7.15 8.44
C PRO A 209 -13.34 7.67 9.87
N PHE A 210 -12.61 6.90 10.67
CA PHE A 210 -12.08 7.37 11.94
C PHE A 210 -11.13 8.56 11.71
N GLY A 211 -11.16 9.60 12.56
CA GLY A 211 -10.08 10.58 12.66
C GLY A 211 -10.38 12.08 12.45
N SER A 212 -11.62 12.53 12.21
CA SER A 212 -11.88 14.00 12.08
C SER A 212 -13.17 14.53 12.71
N ILE A 213 -13.86 13.74 13.53
CA ILE A 213 -15.08 14.20 14.21
C ILE A 213 -14.92 14.44 15.72
N GLY A 214 -13.68 14.44 16.24
CA GLY A 214 -13.48 14.71 17.67
C GLY A 214 -12.04 14.84 18.18
N TRP A 215 -11.04 14.56 17.36
CA TRP A 215 -9.63 14.70 17.74
C TRP A 215 -9.09 15.98 17.13
N GLN A 216 -9.17 17.09 17.88
CA GLN A 216 -8.48 18.32 17.48
C GLN A 216 -6.98 18.03 17.43
N LYS A 217 -6.41 18.09 16.23
CA LYS A 217 -4.96 18.20 16.08
C LYS A 217 -4.59 19.57 16.64
N VAL A 218 -3.70 19.61 17.65
CA VAL A 218 -3.10 20.87 18.10
C VAL A 218 -2.40 21.45 16.86
N GLN A 219 -2.96 22.52 16.31
CA GLN A 219 -2.37 23.26 15.20
C GLN A 219 -1.25 24.17 15.71
#